data_AF-A0A7V5FGE1-F1
#
_entry.id   AF-A0A7V5FGE1-F1
#
_cell.length_a   1.000
_cell.length_b   1.000
_cell.length_c   1.000
_cell.angle_alpha   90.00
_cell.angle_beta   90.00
_cell.angle_gamma   90.00
#
_symmetry.space_group_name_H-M   'P 1'
#
loop_
_entity.id
_entity.type
_entity.pdbx_description
1 polymer ?
#
loop_
_entity_poly.entity_id
_entity_poly.type
_entity_poly.pdbx_seq_one_letter_code
_entity_poly.pdbx_strand_id
1 'polypeptide(L)'
;MRNSVQVTHEVDEEIRFAVELLARICMERGDRKRLSAVFALLPVDSLERKIEAVGKLLELTESLIRVLRSEQMEVLYPFENLKIASRTFGMLFLEGYFDWRAVSDDPYEILGRIETMLEKLESARASLMKASERLRTEVAHGVERSQE
;
A
#
# COMPACT_ATOMS: atom_id res chain seq x y z
N MET A 1 9.06 18.67 -25.94
CA MET A 1 7.65 18.32 -25.69
C MET A 1 7.32 16.82 -25.78
N ARG A 2 8.16 15.95 -26.38
CA ARG A 2 7.87 14.48 -26.40
C ARG A 2 8.14 13.77 -25.07
N ASN A 3 9.18 14.17 -24.33
CA ASN A 3 9.54 13.53 -23.06
C ASN A 3 8.53 13.78 -21.93
N SER A 4 7.92 14.97 -21.87
CA SER A 4 6.96 15.34 -20.82
C SER A 4 5.69 14.49 -20.86
N VAL A 5 5.16 14.23 -22.06
CA VAL A 5 3.96 13.41 -22.27
C VAL A 5 4.20 11.95 -21.89
N GLN A 6 5.39 11.42 -22.20
CA GLN A 6 5.76 10.06 -21.84
C GLN A 6 5.91 9.87 -20.32
N VAL A 7 6.60 10.79 -19.63
CA VAL A 7 6.73 10.76 -18.16
C VAL A 7 5.35 10.82 -17.50
N THR A 8 4.45 11.67 -18.00
CA THR A 8 3.10 11.77 -17.42
C THR A 8 2.28 10.49 -17.60
N HIS A 9 2.47 9.73 -18.68
CA HIS A 9 1.75 8.48 -18.93
C HIS A 9 2.29 7.33 -18.08
N GLU A 10 3.62 7.20 -17.97
CA GLU A 10 4.24 6.17 -17.13
C GLU A 10 3.83 6.34 -15.65
N VAL A 11 3.75 7.59 -15.17
CA VAL A 11 3.27 7.88 -13.82
C VAL A 11 1.79 7.51 -13.63
N ASP A 12 0.95 7.67 -14.66
CA ASP A 12 -0.48 7.30 -14.57
C ASP A 12 -0.66 5.79 -14.39
N GLU A 13 0.17 4.99 -15.05
CA GLU A 13 0.17 3.53 -14.88
C GLU A 13 0.59 3.13 -13.46
N GLU A 14 1.57 3.81 -12.87
CA GLU A 14 2.03 3.54 -11.51
C GLU A 14 1.01 3.95 -10.45
N ILE A 15 0.37 5.10 -10.64
CA ILE A 15 -0.75 5.55 -9.80
C ILE A 15 -1.89 4.53 -9.88
N ARG A 16 -2.26 4.09 -11.09
CA ARG A 16 -3.32 3.10 -11.28
C ARG A 16 -2.99 1.78 -10.61
N PHE A 17 -1.77 1.26 -10.82
CA PHE A 17 -1.31 0.03 -10.18
C PHE A 17 -1.37 0.12 -8.65
N ALA A 18 -0.87 1.21 -8.07
CA ALA A 18 -0.90 1.40 -6.62
C ALA A 18 -2.33 1.52 -6.09
N VAL A 19 -3.23 2.23 -6.79
CA VAL A 19 -4.65 2.33 -6.44
C VAL A 19 -5.31 0.95 -6.46
N GLU A 20 -5.12 0.17 -7.53
CA GLU A 20 -5.70 -1.17 -7.66
C GLU A 20 -5.21 -2.11 -6.54
N LEU A 21 -3.91 -2.08 -6.25
CA LEU A 21 -3.33 -2.89 -5.18
C LEU A 21 -3.88 -2.49 -3.81
N LEU A 22 -3.85 -1.20 -3.48
CA LEU A 22 -4.33 -0.69 -2.19
C LEU A 22 -5.84 -0.94 -2.03
N ALA A 23 -6.62 -0.76 -3.09
CA ALA A 23 -8.05 -1.04 -3.08
C ALA A 23 -8.31 -2.52 -2.80
N ARG A 24 -7.56 -3.43 -3.45
CA ARG A 24 -7.66 -4.86 -3.22
C ARG A 24 -7.34 -5.23 -1.77
N ILE A 25 -6.22 -4.72 -1.23
CA ILE A 25 -5.84 -4.98 0.17
C ILE A 25 -6.87 -4.42 1.14
N CYS A 26 -7.38 -3.21 0.90
CA CYS A 26 -8.43 -2.60 1.75
C CYS A 26 -9.73 -3.42 1.69
N MET A 27 -10.13 -3.92 0.51
CA MET A 27 -11.30 -4.79 0.36
C MET A 27 -11.12 -6.11 1.11
N GLU A 28 -9.98 -6.79 0.93
CA GLU A 28 -9.66 -8.05 1.61
C GLU A 28 -9.70 -7.90 3.14
N ARG A 29 -9.37 -6.70 3.64
CA ARG A 29 -9.36 -6.38 5.09
C ARG A 29 -10.65 -5.72 5.60
N GLY A 30 -11.65 -5.48 4.75
CA GLY A 30 -12.87 -4.78 5.13
C GLY A 30 -12.69 -3.29 5.49
N ASP A 31 -11.55 -2.67 5.15
CA ASP A 31 -11.24 -1.26 5.45
C ASP A 31 -11.91 -0.30 4.44
N ARG A 32 -13.22 -0.14 4.59
CA ARG A 32 -14.04 0.71 3.69
C ARG A 32 -13.64 2.18 3.72
N LYS A 33 -13.14 2.67 4.86
CA LYS A 33 -12.70 4.08 5.01
C LYS A 33 -11.46 4.33 4.17
N ARG A 34 -10.44 3.47 4.28
CA ARG A 34 -9.21 3.59 3.49
C ARG A 34 -9.47 3.31 2.01
N LEU A 35 -10.35 2.36 1.68
CA LEU A 35 -10.79 2.11 0.30
C LEU A 35 -11.35 3.36 -0.38
N SER A 36 -12.21 4.10 0.32
CA SER A 36 -12.79 5.36 -0.18
C SER A 36 -11.72 6.42 -0.42
N ALA A 37 -10.73 6.52 0.47
CA ALA A 37 -9.61 7.44 0.33
C ALA A 37 -8.70 7.09 -0.86
N VAL A 38 -8.48 5.80 -1.14
CA VAL A 38 -7.69 5.30 -2.28
C VAL A 38 -8.34 5.68 -3.60
N PHE A 39 -9.66 5.46 -3.76
CA PHE A 39 -10.34 5.79 -5.01
C PHE A 39 -10.45 7.31 -5.26
N ALA A 40 -10.48 8.13 -4.21
CA ALA A 40 -10.51 9.59 -4.34
C ALA A 40 -9.22 10.19 -4.93
N LEU A 41 -8.17 9.39 -5.09
CA LEU A 41 -6.92 9.79 -5.73
C LEU A 41 -7.00 9.76 -7.26
N LEU A 42 -8.09 9.24 -7.83
CA LEU A 42 -8.39 9.30 -9.26
C LEU A 42 -9.56 10.27 -9.54
N PRO A 43 -9.57 10.93 -10.71
CA PRO A 43 -8.54 10.95 -11.76
C PRO A 43 -7.38 11.92 -11.45
N VAL A 44 -6.28 11.81 -12.21
CA VAL A 44 -5.03 12.58 -12.03
C VAL A 44 -4.70 13.41 -13.29
N ASP A 45 -5.58 14.35 -13.62
CA ASP A 45 -5.57 15.04 -14.92
C ASP A 45 -4.52 16.16 -15.04
N SER A 46 -3.92 16.59 -13.92
CA SER A 46 -2.88 17.61 -13.88
C SER A 46 -1.60 17.11 -13.23
N LEU A 47 -0.47 17.76 -13.54
CA LEU A 47 0.82 17.42 -12.94
C LEU A 47 0.79 17.58 -11.41
N GLU A 48 0.15 18.63 -10.90
CA GLU A 48 -0.03 18.86 -9.46
C GLU A 48 -0.84 17.72 -8.82
N ARG A 49 -1.92 17.29 -9.48
CA ARG A 49 -2.76 16.21 -8.98
C ARG A 49 -2.03 14.87 -8.98
N LYS A 50 -1.15 14.61 -9.96
CA LYS A 50 -0.26 13.44 -9.99
C LYS A 50 0.72 13.44 -8.82
N ILE A 51 1.35 14.59 -8.54
CA ILE A 51 2.26 14.74 -7.39
C ILE A 51 1.52 14.48 -6.08
N GLU A 52 0.33 15.07 -5.91
CA GLU A 52 -0.51 14.86 -4.72
C GLU A 52 -0.92 13.39 -4.59
N ALA A 53 -1.36 12.75 -5.68
CA ALA A 53 -1.76 11.36 -5.69
C ALA A 53 -0.60 10.44 -5.31
N VAL A 54 0.58 10.61 -5.92
CA VAL A 54 1.78 9.82 -5.58
C VAL A 54 2.16 10.00 -4.11
N GLY A 55 2.14 11.22 -3.58
CA GLY A 55 2.40 11.49 -2.17
C GLY A 55 1.44 10.76 -1.23
N LYS A 56 0.13 10.86 -1.49
CA LYS A 56 -0.90 10.17 -0.69
C LYS A 56 -0.84 8.65 -0.82
N LEU A 57 -0.55 8.13 -2.00
CA LEU A 57 -0.37 6.69 -2.23
C LEU A 57 0.84 6.15 -1.44
N LEU A 58 1.94 6.90 -1.38
CA LEU A 58 3.10 6.55 -0.55
C LEU A 58 2.72 6.49 0.94
N GLU A 59 2.05 7.52 1.46
CA GLU A 59 1.60 7.56 2.87
C GLU A 59 0.69 6.37 3.22
N LEU A 60 -0.27 6.06 2.34
CA LEU A 60 -1.19 4.93 2.54
C LEU A 60 -0.46 3.59 2.47
N THR A 61 0.47 3.44 1.53
CA THR A 61 1.29 2.24 1.37
C THR A 61 2.14 2.00 2.61
N GLU A 62 2.84 3.02 3.11
CA GLU A 62 3.66 2.92 4.32
C GLU A 62 2.82 2.65 5.58
N SER A 63 1.64 3.26 5.68
CA SER A 63 0.68 2.98 6.74
C SER A 63 0.28 1.51 6.76
N LEU A 64 -0.06 0.94 5.59
CA LEU A 64 -0.45 -0.48 5.49
C LEU A 64 0.71 -1.43 5.73
N ILE A 65 1.92 -1.15 5.23
CA ILE A 65 3.12 -1.94 5.54
C ILE A 65 3.32 -2.02 7.06
N ARG A 66 3.20 -0.89 7.77
CA ARG A 66 3.35 -0.85 9.23
C ARG A 66 2.32 -1.72 9.95
N VAL A 67 1.06 -1.64 9.52
CA VAL A 67 -0.03 -2.46 10.07
C VAL A 67 0.27 -3.94 9.83
N LEU A 68 0.59 -4.33 8.60
CA LEU A 68 0.87 -5.72 8.25
C LEU A 68 2.10 -6.29 8.96
N ARG A 69 3.16 -5.49 9.15
CA ARG A 69 4.32 -5.92 9.95
C ARG A 69 3.96 -6.10 11.43
N SER A 70 3.12 -5.22 12.00
CA SER A 70 2.60 -5.40 13.36
C SER A 70 1.82 -6.70 13.48
N GLU A 71 0.94 -6.98 12.52
CA GLU A 71 0.16 -8.21 12.47
C GLU A 71 1.03 -9.45 12.26
N GLN A 72 2.08 -9.36 11.44
CA GLN A 72 3.07 -10.42 11.28
C GLN A 72 3.70 -10.77 12.63
N MET A 73 4.11 -9.76 13.39
CA MET A 73 4.68 -9.93 14.73
C MET A 73 3.67 -10.53 15.71
N GLU A 74 2.40 -10.11 15.67
CA GLU A 74 1.35 -10.71 16.49
C GLU A 74 1.11 -12.19 16.19
N VAL A 75 1.22 -12.59 14.92
CA VAL A 75 1.10 -13.99 14.52
C VAL A 75 2.32 -14.78 14.98
N LEU A 76 3.53 -14.23 14.83
CA LEU A 76 4.80 -14.88 15.19
C LEU A 76 5.08 -14.95 16.70
N TYR A 77 4.66 -13.95 17.48
CA TYR A 77 4.95 -13.83 18.92
C TYR A 77 4.41 -15.02 19.75
N PRO A 78 3.21 -15.56 19.46
CA PRO A 78 2.80 -16.84 19.97
C PRO A 78 3.77 -17.97 19.61
N PHE A 79 4.21 -18.11 18.35
CA PHE A 79 5.09 -19.23 17.93
C PHE A 79 6.47 -19.22 18.59
N GLU A 80 7.06 -18.05 18.80
CA GLU A 80 8.36 -17.96 19.46
C GLU A 80 8.27 -18.24 20.97
N ASN A 81 7.13 -17.95 21.59
CA ASN A 81 6.88 -18.19 23.01
C ASN A 81 6.14 -19.53 23.30
N LEU A 82 5.62 -20.21 22.27
CA LEU A 82 4.90 -21.49 22.35
C LEU A 82 5.76 -22.70 21.93
N LYS A 83 6.97 -22.78 22.49
CA LYS A 83 7.44 -24.09 23.00
C LYS A 83 6.71 -24.49 24.30
N ILE A 84 5.81 -23.64 24.82
CA ILE A 84 5.01 -23.89 26.01
C ILE A 84 3.55 -23.50 25.72
N ALA A 85 2.63 -24.48 25.82
CA ALA A 85 1.17 -24.36 25.92
C ALA A 85 0.30 -24.32 24.63
N SER A 86 0.36 -25.39 23.82
CA SER A 86 -0.70 -25.72 22.85
C SER A 86 -2.05 -25.99 23.56
N ARG A 87 -2.87 -24.95 23.77
CA ARG A 87 -4.33 -25.06 24.00
C ARG A 87 -5.08 -23.71 24.07
N THR A 88 -4.38 -22.59 24.21
CA THR A 88 -5.02 -21.27 24.43
C THR A 88 -5.21 -20.42 23.16
N PHE A 89 -4.76 -20.92 21.99
CA PHE A 89 -4.80 -20.16 20.73
C PHE A 89 -6.21 -19.75 20.27
N GLY A 90 -7.27 -20.48 20.68
CA GLY A 90 -8.64 -20.22 20.24
C GLY A 90 -9.38 -19.07 20.95
N MET A 91 -8.79 -18.38 21.94
CA MET A 91 -9.54 -17.43 22.79
C MET A 91 -9.12 -15.95 22.74
N LEU A 92 -8.02 -15.59 22.06
CA LEU A 92 -7.55 -14.20 22.03
C LEU A 92 -8.03 -13.38 20.82
N PHE A 93 -8.85 -13.96 19.93
CA PHE A 93 -9.33 -13.31 18.70
C PHE A 93 -10.80 -12.84 18.78
N LEU A 94 -11.24 -12.33 19.94
CA LEU A 94 -12.62 -11.86 20.12
C LEU A 94 -12.68 -10.42 20.62
N GLU A 95 -12.20 -9.47 19.81
CA GLU A 95 -12.71 -8.09 19.85
C GLU A 95 -12.91 -7.53 18.43
N GLY A 96 -14.03 -7.90 17.81
CA GLY A 96 -14.95 -6.95 17.17
C GLY A 96 -14.56 -6.20 15.89
N TYR A 97 -13.44 -6.49 15.24
CA TYR A 97 -13.16 -6.00 13.87
C TYR A 97 -13.34 -7.13 12.86
N PHE A 98 -13.82 -6.83 11.66
CA PHE A 98 -13.98 -7.79 10.56
C PHE A 98 -12.66 -8.56 10.36
N ASP A 99 -12.59 -9.79 10.88
CA ASP A 99 -11.35 -10.54 10.94
C ASP A 99 -11.15 -11.29 9.63
N TRP A 100 -10.38 -10.71 8.71
CA TRP A 100 -10.01 -11.39 7.47
C TRP A 100 -9.13 -12.63 7.72
N ARG A 101 -8.63 -12.80 8.96
CA ARG A 101 -7.99 -14.04 9.44
C ARG A 101 -9.01 -15.15 9.67
N ALA A 102 -10.31 -14.86 9.80
CA ALA A 102 -11.38 -15.86 9.88
C ALA A 102 -11.58 -16.70 8.58
N VAL A 103 -10.78 -16.43 7.54
CA VAL A 103 -10.75 -17.23 6.30
C VAL A 103 -9.88 -18.48 6.47
N SER A 104 -8.97 -18.54 7.46
CA SER A 104 -8.20 -19.75 7.80
C SER A 104 -7.75 -19.75 9.26
N ASP A 105 -7.96 -20.87 9.95
CA ASP A 105 -7.45 -21.09 11.32
C ASP A 105 -5.95 -21.45 11.35
N ASP A 106 -5.30 -21.62 10.18
CA ASP A 106 -3.86 -21.92 10.09
C ASP A 106 -3.02 -20.63 10.11
N PRO A 107 -2.22 -20.38 11.16
CA PRO A 107 -1.39 -19.20 11.24
C PRO A 107 -0.28 -19.12 10.19
N TYR A 108 0.15 -20.26 9.60
CA TYR A 108 1.10 -20.25 8.48
C TYR A 108 0.46 -19.73 7.19
N GLU A 109 -0.82 -20.05 6.95
CA GLU A 109 -1.56 -19.49 5.82
C GLU A 109 -1.80 -17.98 6.01
N ILE A 110 -2.10 -17.55 7.24
CA ILE A 110 -2.21 -16.12 7.57
C ILE A 110 -0.86 -15.42 7.34
N LEU A 111 0.25 -16.00 7.82
CA LEU A 111 1.59 -15.45 7.65
C LEU A 111 1.97 -15.31 6.18
N GLY A 112 1.76 -16.36 5.36
CA GLY A 112 2.06 -16.33 3.93
C GLY A 112 1.23 -15.29 3.17
N ARG A 113 -0.03 -15.05 3.58
CA ARG A 113 -0.85 -13.97 3.02
C ARG A 113 -0.30 -12.59 3.40
N ILE A 114 0.09 -12.38 4.66
CA ILE A 114 0.71 -11.12 5.12
C ILE A 114 2.00 -10.86 4.34
N GLU A 115 2.88 -11.86 4.19
CA GLU A 115 4.13 -11.75 3.45
C GLU A 115 3.89 -11.39 1.98
N THR A 116 2.94 -12.05 1.32
CA THR A 116 2.55 -11.73 -0.06
C THR A 116 2.04 -10.29 -0.21
N MET A 117 1.26 -9.79 0.76
CA MET A 117 0.79 -8.40 0.74
C MET A 117 1.94 -7.42 0.96
N LEU A 118 2.85 -7.73 1.89
CA LEU A 118 4.04 -6.91 2.18
C LEU A 118 4.94 -6.80 0.95
N GLU A 119 5.24 -7.90 0.27
CA GLU A 119 6.05 -7.91 -0.96
C GLU A 119 5.46 -7.00 -2.04
N LYS A 120 4.14 -7.11 -2.27
CA LYS A 120 3.44 -6.28 -3.26
C LYS A 120 3.45 -4.80 -2.85
N LEU A 121 3.27 -4.49 -1.57
CA LEU A 121 3.29 -3.12 -1.08
C LEU A 121 4.69 -2.49 -1.13
N GLU A 122 5.75 -3.23 -0.82
CA GLU A 122 7.13 -2.74 -0.96
C GLU A 122 7.48 -2.50 -2.44
N SER A 123 6.99 -3.36 -3.35
CA SER A 123 7.13 -3.15 -4.80
C SER A 123 6.40 -1.88 -5.26
N ALA A 124 5.14 -1.69 -4.83
CA ALA A 124 4.36 -0.50 -5.15
C ALA A 124 5.02 0.77 -4.58
N ARG A 125 5.52 0.72 -3.34
CA ARG A 125 6.26 1.81 -2.70
C ARG A 125 7.49 2.20 -3.54
N ALA A 126 8.28 1.23 -3.96
CA ALA A 126 9.47 1.48 -4.78
C ALA A 126 9.12 2.12 -6.14
N SER A 127 8.03 1.67 -6.79
CA SER A 127 7.54 2.29 -8.03
C SER A 127 7.06 3.72 -7.81
N LEU A 128 6.27 3.98 -6.76
CA LEU A 128 5.80 5.32 -6.43
C LEU A 128 6.94 6.29 -6.08
N MET A 129 8.00 5.82 -5.42
CA MET A 129 9.19 6.64 -5.16
C MET A 129 9.86 7.09 -6.47
N LYS A 130 10.00 6.17 -7.44
CA LYS A 130 10.51 6.50 -8.79
C LYS A 130 9.58 7.44 -9.55
N ALA A 131 8.26 7.26 -9.42
CA ALA A 131 7.25 8.16 -9.95
C ALA A 131 7.44 9.59 -9.41
N SER A 132 7.59 9.70 -8.08
CA SER A 132 7.81 10.96 -7.39
C SER A 132 9.09 11.65 -7.87
N GLU A 133 10.19 10.90 -8.02
CA GLU A 133 11.45 11.44 -8.54
C GLU A 133 11.29 11.99 -9.96
N ARG A 134 10.69 11.22 -10.87
CA ARG A 134 10.42 11.66 -12.25
C ARG A 134 9.56 12.92 -12.31
N LEU A 135 8.50 13.00 -11.50
CA LEU A 135 7.64 14.18 -11.43
C LEU A 135 8.38 15.42 -10.94
N ARG A 136 9.23 15.28 -9.91
CA ARG A 136 10.05 16.40 -9.40
C ARG A 136 11.04 16.90 -10.45
N THR A 137 11.67 15.98 -11.18
CA THR A 137 12.55 16.32 -12.30
C THR A 137 11.79 17.09 -13.38
N GLU A 138 10.59 16.65 -13.77
CA GLU A 138 9.79 17.34 -14.79
C GLU A 138 9.37 18.75 -14.35
N VAL A 139 8.98 18.94 -13.07
CA VAL A 139 8.68 20.26 -12.51
C VAL A 139 9.90 21.18 -12.59
N ALA A 140 11.09 20.71 -12.21
CA ALA A 140 12.32 21.50 -12.27
C ALA A 140 12.64 21.96 -13.71
N HIS A 141 12.53 21.07 -14.70
CA HIS A 141 12.76 21.41 -16.10
C HIS A 141 11.69 22.35 -16.69
N GLY A 142 10.45 22.29 -16.19
CA GLY A 142 9.38 23.21 -16.58
C GLY A 142 9.59 24.63 -16.03
N VAL A 143 10.17 24.75 -14.83
CA VAL A 143 10.52 26.04 -14.20
C VAL A 143 11.65 26.72 -14.96
N GLU A 144 12.70 25.99 -15.36
CA GLU A 144 13.84 26.55 -16.08
C GLU A 144 13.44 27.13 -17.45
N ARG A 145 12.56 26.46 -18.21
CA ARG A 145 12.07 26.94 -19.51
C ARG A 145 11.13 28.14 -19.44
N SER A 146 10.61 28.47 -18.25
CA SER A 146 9.70 29.60 -18.06
C SER A 146 10.45 30.88 -17.65
N GLN A 147 11.76 30.79 -17.42
CA GLN A 147 12.64 31.90 -17.04
C GLN A 147 13.55 32.39 -18.19
N GLU A 148 13.51 31.72 -19.35
CA GLU A 148 14.13 32.15 -20.63
C GLU A 148 13.13 32.87 -21.53
#